data_AF-A0A1T5LCY8-F1
#
_entry.id   AF-A0A1T5LCY8-F1
#
_cell.length_a   1.000
_cell.length_b   1.000
_cell.length_c   1.000
_cell.angle_alpha   90.00
_cell.angle_beta   90.00
_cell.angle_gamma   90.00
#
_symmetry.space_group_name_H-M   'P 1'
#
loop_
_entity.id
_entity.type
_entity.pdbx_description
1 polymer ?
#
loop_
_entity_poly.entity_id
_entity_poly.type
_entity_poly.pdbx_seq_one_letter_code
_entity_poly.pdbx_strand_id
1 'polypeptide(L)'
;MSNRDVRIDSYFSLPTDLAKEFAAWPEFVLGHAYNVELRSDNEVVVVRLEDDEGKKFVRIRGSGGGPLFHCALGTVMHALSANSDSVFLTRWSDD
;
A
#
# COMPACT_ATOMS: atom_id res chain seq x y z
N MET A 1 9.79 18.28 -1.93
CA MET A 1 10.03 16.98 -1.27
C MET A 1 9.69 15.89 -2.27
N SER A 2 10.57 14.90 -2.45
CA SER A 2 10.32 13.80 -3.39
C SER A 2 9.34 12.83 -2.74
N ASN A 3 8.18 12.62 -3.35
CA ASN A 3 7.25 11.58 -2.91
C ASN A 3 7.89 10.21 -3.15
N ARG A 4 7.76 9.31 -2.18
CA ARG A 4 8.07 7.90 -2.37
C ARG A 4 6.88 7.19 -2.97
N ASP A 5 7.18 6.36 -3.95
CA ASP A 5 6.21 5.58 -4.68
C ASP A 5 6.73 4.15 -4.83
N VAL A 6 5.93 3.20 -4.34
CA VAL A 6 6.29 1.79 -4.32
C VAL A 6 5.18 1.01 -4.96
N ARG A 7 5.55 0.22 -5.97
CA ARG A 7 4.70 -0.76 -6.62
C ARG A 7 4.96 -2.13 -5.99
N ILE A 8 3.87 -2.79 -5.62
CA ILE A 8 3.87 -4.16 -5.10
C ILE A 8 3.07 -5.02 -6.07
N ASP A 9 3.79 -5.87 -6.78
CA ASP A 9 3.20 -6.90 -7.63
C ASP A 9 2.96 -8.15 -6.78
N SER A 10 1.75 -8.71 -6.86
CA SER A 10 1.34 -9.91 -6.13
C SER A 10 0.45 -10.76 -7.01
N TYR A 11 0.39 -12.06 -6.74
CA TYR A 11 -0.62 -12.92 -7.35
C TYR A 11 -1.95 -12.71 -6.61
N PHE A 12 -2.83 -11.86 -7.15
CA PHE A 12 -4.11 -11.46 -6.54
C PHE A 12 -5.23 -12.51 -6.70
N SER A 13 -4.93 -13.79 -6.48
CA SER A 13 -5.93 -14.87 -6.59
C SER A 13 -6.93 -14.87 -5.44
N LEU A 14 -6.51 -14.43 -4.25
CA LEU A 14 -7.37 -14.27 -3.08
C LEU A 14 -7.61 -12.79 -2.77
N PRO A 15 -8.86 -12.37 -2.50
CA PRO A 15 -9.15 -11.01 -2.05
C PRO A 15 -8.43 -10.72 -0.72
N THR A 16 -7.63 -9.66 -0.68
CA THR A 16 -7.05 -9.10 0.55
C THR A 16 -7.76 -7.79 0.90
N ASP A 17 -8.25 -7.67 2.14
CA ASP A 17 -8.91 -6.46 2.62
C ASP A 17 -7.94 -5.62 3.46
N LEU A 18 -7.14 -4.80 2.76
CA LEU A 18 -6.17 -3.92 3.40
C LEU A 18 -6.85 -2.89 4.31
N ALA A 19 -8.04 -2.39 3.94
CA ALA A 19 -8.79 -1.46 4.77
C ALA A 19 -9.11 -2.05 6.14
N LYS A 20 -9.43 -3.35 6.20
CA LYS A 20 -9.62 -4.05 7.48
C LYS A 20 -8.34 -4.19 8.29
N GLU A 21 -7.20 -4.47 7.65
CA GLU A 21 -5.89 -4.54 8.33
C GLU A 21 -5.52 -3.21 9.01
N PHE A 22 -5.88 -2.08 8.39
CA PHE A 22 -5.61 -0.74 8.91
C PHE A 22 -6.72 -0.16 9.78
N ALA A 23 -7.92 -0.74 9.83
CA ALA A 23 -9.09 -0.13 10.48
C ALA A 23 -8.88 0.20 11.98
N ALA A 24 -7.97 -0.50 12.65
CA ALA A 24 -7.65 -0.26 14.07
C ALA A 24 -6.55 0.81 14.29
N TRP A 25 -5.93 1.31 13.22
CA TRP A 25 -4.85 2.29 13.31
C TRP A 25 -5.42 3.67 13.58
N PRO A 26 -4.84 4.46 14.50
CA PRO A 26 -5.30 5.82 14.74
C PRO A 26 -5.08 6.73 13.52
N GLU A 27 -4.12 6.40 12.65
CA GLU A 27 -3.87 7.12 11.40
C GLU A 27 -4.86 6.75 10.29
N PHE A 28 -5.74 5.75 10.46
CA PHE A 28 -6.70 5.36 9.44
C PHE A 28 -7.77 6.42 9.25
N VAL A 29 -7.85 6.98 8.04
CA VAL A 29 -8.85 7.99 7.68
C VAL A 29 -10.05 7.33 7.03
N LEU A 30 -9.81 6.58 5.96
CA LEU A 30 -10.84 5.90 5.19
C LEU A 30 -10.22 4.79 4.32
N GLY A 31 -11.04 3.83 3.93
CA GLY A 31 -10.63 2.79 3.01
C GLY A 31 -11.73 1.80 2.67
N HIS A 32 -11.52 1.05 1.60
CA HIS A 32 -12.34 -0.08 1.19
C HIS A 32 -11.49 -1.09 0.41
N ALA A 33 -11.52 -2.35 0.85
CA ALA A 33 -10.71 -3.43 0.28
C ALA A 33 -9.23 -3.02 0.18
N TYR A 34 -8.66 -2.98 -1.02
CA TYR A 34 -7.25 -2.62 -1.23
C TYR A 34 -6.95 -1.12 -1.10
N ASN A 35 -7.96 -0.25 -1.09
CA ASN A 35 -7.77 1.19 -1.12
C ASN A 35 -7.80 1.74 0.30
N VAL A 36 -6.72 2.38 0.73
CA VAL A 36 -6.57 2.93 2.09
C VAL A 36 -5.93 4.31 2.05
N GLU A 37 -6.43 5.23 2.86
CA GLU A 37 -5.77 6.51 3.15
C GLU A 37 -5.44 6.57 4.65
N LEU A 38 -4.17 6.81 4.94
CA LEU A 38 -3.63 7.00 6.28
C LEU A 38 -3.08 8.41 6.43
N ARG A 39 -3.24 9.00 7.61
CA ARG A 39 -2.76 10.34 7.92
C ARG A 39 -2.26 10.44 9.37
N SER A 40 -1.05 10.95 9.50
CA SER A 40 -0.51 11.49 10.76
C SER A 40 -0.32 13.00 10.62
N ASP A 41 0.14 13.67 11.68
CA ASP A 41 0.38 15.12 11.68
C ASP A 41 1.33 15.59 10.57
N ASN A 42 2.28 14.73 10.15
CA ASN A 42 3.38 15.09 9.26
C ASN A 42 3.42 14.27 7.95
N GLU A 43 2.54 13.28 7.79
CA GLU A 43 2.61 12.35 6.66
C GLU A 43 1.23 11.84 6.26
N VAL A 44 0.98 11.81 4.94
CA VAL A 44 -0.17 11.15 4.34
C VAL A 44 0.35 9.98 3.51
N VAL A 45 -0.25 8.80 3.70
CA VAL A 45 0.06 7.59 2.94
C VAL A 45 -1.19 7.10 2.24
N VAL A 46 -1.08 6.84 0.95
CA VAL A 46 -2.18 6.40 0.11
C VAL A 46 -1.81 5.05 -0.50
N VAL A 47 -2.63 4.05 -0.21
CA VAL A 47 -2.54 2.70 -0.79
C VAL A 47 -3.69 2.52 -1.77
N ARG A 48 -3.41 2.09 -3.00
CA ARG A 48 -4.44 1.83 -4.03
C ARG A 48 -4.13 0.54 -4.78
N LEU A 49 -5.18 -0.17 -5.18
CA LEU A 49 -5.07 -1.19 -6.22
C LEU A 49 -5.18 -0.49 -7.58
N GLU A 50 -4.14 -0.59 -8.38
CA GLU A 50 -4.07 -0.06 -9.73
C GLU A 50 -4.04 -1.20 -10.74
N ASP A 51 -4.35 -0.88 -12.00
CA ASP A 51 -4.33 -1.79 -13.13
C ASP A 51 -3.55 -1.12 -14.26
N ASP A 52 -2.52 -1.79 -14.75
CA ASP A 52 -1.69 -1.35 -15.86
C ASP A 52 -1.62 -2.47 -16.89
N GLU A 53 -2.24 -2.24 -18.05
CA GLU A 53 -2.37 -3.21 -19.15
C GLU A 53 -2.89 -4.60 -18.72
N GLY A 54 -3.87 -4.63 -17.80
CA GLY A 54 -4.47 -5.86 -17.29
C GLY A 54 -3.65 -6.54 -16.18
N LYS A 55 -2.52 -5.95 -15.78
CA LYS A 55 -1.74 -6.38 -14.61
C LYS A 55 -2.10 -5.49 -13.43
N LYS A 56 -2.76 -6.10 -12.44
CA LYS A 56 -3.08 -5.44 -11.18
C LYS A 56 -1.84 -5.37 -10.29
N PHE A 57 -1.70 -4.28 -9.55
CA PHE A 57 -0.65 -4.09 -8.54
C PHE A 57 -1.14 -3.16 -7.43
N VAL A 58 -0.53 -3.26 -6.25
CA VAL A 58 -0.79 -2.31 -5.17
C VAL A 58 0.26 -1.21 -5.22
N ARG A 59 -0.18 0.04 -5.26
CA ARG A 59 0.68 1.22 -5.21
C ARG A 59 0.58 1.88 -3.85
N ILE A 60 1.73 2.18 -3.25
CA ILE A 60 1.84 2.90 -1.98
C ILE A 60 2.58 4.20 -2.21
N ARG A 61 1.91 5.32 -1.95
CA ARG A 61 2.47 6.67 -2.10
C ARG A 61 2.50 7.39 -0.77
N GLY A 62 3.56 8.14 -0.50
CA GLY A 62 3.65 9.04 0.65
C GLY A 62 4.90 9.92 0.56
N SER A 63 5.11 10.78 1.55
CA SER A 63 6.33 11.59 1.60
C SER A 63 7.56 10.69 1.84
N GLY A 64 7.39 9.59 2.56
CA GLY A 64 8.46 8.64 2.86
C GLY A 64 9.52 9.20 3.80
N GLY A 65 9.25 10.35 4.40
CA GLY A 65 10.10 10.97 5.41
C GLY A 65 9.74 10.54 6.83
N GLY A 66 8.53 9.99 7.04
CA GLY A 66 8.02 9.59 8.35
C GLY A 66 7.91 8.06 8.53
N PRO A 67 7.63 7.61 9.77
CA PRO A 67 7.47 6.19 10.07
C PRO A 67 6.17 5.61 9.47
N LEU A 68 5.14 6.42 9.23
CA LEU A 68 3.84 5.95 8.75
C LEU A 68 3.96 5.26 7.40
N PHE A 69 4.74 5.82 6.48
CA PHE A 69 5.00 5.18 5.17
C PHE A 69 5.65 3.80 5.32
N HIS A 70 6.66 3.68 6.18
CA HIS A 70 7.39 2.43 6.37
C HIS A 70 6.52 1.36 7.05
N CYS A 71 5.73 1.75 8.05
CA CYS A 71 4.79 0.86 8.73
C CYS A 71 3.68 0.39 7.78
N ALA A 72 3.11 1.30 6.97
CA ALA A 72 2.11 0.95 5.97
C ALA A 72 2.68 -0.02 4.93
N LEU A 73 3.88 0.26 4.41
CA LEU A 73 4.58 -0.61 3.46
C LEU A 73 4.76 -2.03 4.02
N GLY A 74 5.30 -2.15 5.24
CA GLY A 74 5.49 -3.46 5.89
C GLY A 74 4.17 -4.22 6.12
N THR A 75 3.12 -3.50 6.52
CA THR A 75 1.80 -4.10 6.76
C THR A 75 1.15 -4.61 5.47
N VAL A 76 1.21 -3.83 4.39
CA VAL A 76 0.71 -4.27 3.08
C VAL A 76 1.50 -5.48 2.58
N MET A 77 2.83 -5.46 2.68
CA MET A 77 3.65 -6.62 2.29
C MET A 77 3.27 -7.87 3.08
N HIS A 78 3.10 -7.74 4.40
CA HIS A 78 2.69 -8.85 5.24
C HIS A 78 1.32 -9.41 4.84
N ALA A 79 0.31 -8.53 4.73
CA ALA A 79 -1.04 -8.93 4.36
C ALA A 79 -1.13 -9.60 2.98
N LEU A 80 -0.40 -9.07 1.99
CA LEU A 80 -0.33 -9.68 0.65
C LEU A 80 0.41 -11.01 0.67
N SER A 81 1.53 -11.12 1.42
CA SER A 81 2.29 -12.38 1.53
C SER A 81 1.51 -13.50 2.22
N ALA A 82 0.54 -13.18 3.09
CA ALA A 82 -0.31 -14.17 3.72
C ALA A 82 -1.34 -14.78 2.75
N ASN A 83 -1.64 -14.09 1.64
CA ASN A 83 -2.69 -14.44 0.69
C ASN A 83 -2.16 -14.65 -0.75
N SER A 84 -0.85 -14.67 -0.94
CA SER A 84 -0.18 -14.83 -2.24
C SER A 84 1.09 -15.66 -2.11
N ASP A 85 1.35 -16.50 -3.11
CA ASP A 85 2.58 -17.31 -3.18
C ASP A 85 3.82 -16.47 -3.55
N SER A 86 3.64 -15.25 -4.07
CA SER A 86 4.75 -14.38 -4.48
C SER A 86 4.38 -12.89 -4.37
N VAL A 87 5.28 -12.12 -3.77
CA VAL A 87 5.20 -10.66 -3.64
C VAL A 87 6.51 -10.06 -4.11
N PHE A 88 6.45 -9.17 -5.10
CA PHE A 88 7.60 -8.46 -5.65
C PHE A 88 7.47 -6.97 -5.36
N LEU A 89 8.57 -6.37 -4.89
CA LEU A 89 8.61 -4.96 -4.57
C LEU A 89 9.48 -4.20 -5.58
N THR A 90 8.90 -3.19 -6.20
CA THR A 90 9.61 -2.33 -7.15
C THR A 90 9.45 -0.89 -6.69
N ARG A 91 10.57 -0.16 -6.58
CA ARG A 91 10.52 1.29 -6.46
C ARG A 91 9.96 1.81 -7.77
N TRP A 92 8.84 2.52 -7.72
CA TRP A 92 8.26 3.12 -8.91
C TRP A 92 8.95 4.46 -9.17
N SER A 93 9.49 4.65 -10.37
CA SER A 93 9.85 5.96 -10.90
C SER A 93 8.98 6.20 -12.12
N ASP A 94 8.23 7.30 -12.10
CA ASP A 94 7.69 7.87 -13.33
C ASP A 94 8.88 8.51 -14.08
N ASP A 95 9.69 7.69 -14.76
CA ASP A 95 10.67 8.13 -15.77
C ASP A 95 10.15 7.74 -17.16
#